data_AF-A0A1B3NDR5-F1
#
_entry.id   AF-A0A1B3NDR5-F1
#
_cell.length_a   1.000
_cell.length_b   1.000
_cell.length_c   1.000
_cell.angle_alpha   90.00
_cell.angle_beta   90.00
_cell.angle_gamma   90.00
#
_symmetry.space_group_name_H-M   'P 1'
#
loop_
_entity.id
_entity.type
_entity.pdbx_description
1 polymer ?
#
loop_
_entity_poly.entity_id
_entity_poly.type
_entity_poly.pdbx_seq_one_letter_code
_entity_poly.pdbx_strand_id
1 'polypeptide(L)'
;MKDATDSMLSLTDFLATLPGILPRNARRVILEGDLLPQALKDDILMRNASLIDTVLIVGPDAAAAILAAYRDGYLPMQRGKVPVATPHADAYLERAPELRAEIAERKRREAAIKDPSLIRESDLVDEDLIDQVFISALGLKAGTMTLGGVSVTKSLRSYPSNSGKSTGWGVTFSWTGSDGVQRSSGRTPPEADNRRNDEDRNWGLGPGGF
;
A
#
# COMPACT_ATOMS: atom_id res chain seq x y z
N MET A 1 1.86 7.40 7.88
CA MET A 1 0.95 7.15 6.74
C MET A 1 -0.12 6.19 7.23
N LYS A 2 -1.39 6.59 7.31
CA LYS A 2 -2.49 5.63 7.48
C LYS A 2 -2.67 5.00 6.11
N ASP A 3 -2.34 3.72 5.98
CA ASP A 3 -2.61 2.98 4.76
C ASP A 3 -4.10 3.12 4.40
N ALA A 4 -4.37 3.45 3.14
CA ALA A 4 -5.71 3.60 2.58
C ALA A 4 -6.54 2.28 2.54
N THR A 5 -6.09 1.24 3.25
CA THR A 5 -6.73 -0.08 3.34
C THR A 5 -7.54 -0.31 4.61
N ASP A 6 -7.72 0.70 5.47
CA ASP A 6 -8.53 0.58 6.70
C ASP A 6 -10.04 0.39 6.41
N SER A 7 -10.48 0.59 5.16
CA SER A 7 -11.87 0.45 4.72
C SER A 7 -12.32 -0.99 4.46
N MET A 8 -11.42 -1.89 4.03
CA MET A 8 -11.75 -3.26 3.61
C MET A 8 -11.61 -4.25 4.76
N LEU A 9 -12.58 -5.14 4.90
CA LEU A 9 -12.52 -6.21 5.88
C LEU A 9 -11.47 -7.24 5.48
N SER A 10 -10.79 -7.81 6.48
CA SER A 10 -10.05 -9.04 6.24
C SER A 10 -11.03 -10.15 5.84
N LEU A 11 -10.59 -11.14 5.06
CA LEU A 11 -11.42 -12.30 4.73
C LEU A 11 -11.88 -13.02 6.00
N THR A 12 -11.05 -13.04 7.05
CA THR A 12 -11.44 -13.60 8.35
C THR A 12 -12.57 -12.80 9.00
N ASP A 13 -12.47 -11.47 9.02
CA ASP A 13 -13.49 -10.60 9.62
C ASP A 13 -14.78 -10.63 8.83
N PHE A 14 -14.71 -10.63 7.50
CA PHE A 14 -15.89 -10.78 6.65
C PHE A 14 -16.59 -12.13 6.91
N LEU A 15 -15.85 -13.23 6.99
CA LEU A 15 -16.42 -14.54 7.33
C LEU A 15 -17.04 -14.57 8.74
N ALA A 16 -16.49 -13.82 9.70
CA ALA A 16 -17.07 -13.69 11.04
C ALA A 16 -18.45 -13.01 11.03
N THR A 17 -18.80 -12.26 9.97
CA THR A 17 -20.13 -11.66 9.80
C THR A 17 -21.19 -12.65 9.34
N LEU A 18 -20.82 -13.90 9.00
CA LEU A 18 -21.72 -14.93 8.48
C LEU A 18 -22.05 -15.96 9.59
N PRO A 19 -23.26 -15.93 10.19
CA PRO A 19 -23.56 -16.78 11.33
C PRO A 19 -23.58 -18.28 10.99
N GLY A 20 -23.02 -19.10 11.88
CA GLY A 20 -23.15 -20.54 11.79
C GLY A 20 -22.25 -21.24 10.77
N ILE A 21 -21.39 -20.51 10.04
CA ILE A 21 -20.35 -21.14 9.23
C ILE A 21 -19.25 -21.77 10.12
N LEU A 22 -18.42 -22.62 9.52
CA LEU A 22 -17.15 -23.07 10.07
C LEU A 22 -16.01 -22.24 9.44
N PRO A 23 -15.50 -21.18 10.09
CA PRO A 23 -14.70 -20.15 9.42
C PRO A 23 -13.42 -20.69 8.76
N ARG A 24 -12.72 -21.62 9.43
CA ARG A 24 -11.50 -22.25 8.87
C ARG A 24 -11.81 -23.08 7.62
N ASN A 25 -12.91 -23.82 7.64
CA ASN A 25 -13.31 -24.66 6.51
C ASN A 25 -13.84 -23.80 5.37
N ALA A 26 -14.64 -22.77 5.67
CA ALA A 26 -15.12 -21.79 4.70
C ALA A 26 -13.95 -21.09 4.01
N ARG A 27 -12.96 -20.60 4.78
CA ARG A 27 -11.74 -20.01 4.24
C ARG A 27 -11.00 -20.96 3.29
N ARG A 28 -10.85 -22.23 3.68
CA ARG A 28 -10.19 -23.24 2.85
C ARG A 28 -10.91 -23.44 1.52
N VAL A 29 -12.25 -23.62 1.52
CA VAL A 29 -12.99 -23.82 0.26
C VAL A 29 -13.02 -22.57 -0.62
N ILE A 30 -12.95 -21.37 -0.03
CA ILE A 30 -12.88 -20.11 -0.77
C ILE A 30 -11.54 -19.98 -1.49
N LEU A 31 -10.43 -20.24 -0.81
CA LEU A 31 -9.09 -20.03 -1.37
C LEU A 31 -8.62 -21.21 -2.22
N GLU A 32 -8.78 -22.42 -1.71
CA GLU A 32 -8.20 -23.64 -2.30
C GLU A 32 -9.23 -24.46 -3.09
N GLY A 33 -10.53 -24.27 -2.83
CA GLY A 33 -11.61 -24.99 -3.48
C GLY A 33 -12.08 -24.36 -4.80
N ASP A 34 -13.16 -24.90 -5.33
CA ASP A 34 -13.84 -24.49 -6.57
C ASP A 34 -15.05 -23.56 -6.31
N LEU A 35 -15.27 -23.16 -5.06
CA LEU A 35 -16.39 -22.30 -4.68
C LEU A 35 -16.43 -20.98 -5.47
N LEU A 36 -15.25 -20.39 -5.68
CA LEU A 36 -15.10 -19.15 -6.44
C LEU A 36 -14.27 -19.42 -7.71
N PRO A 37 -14.68 -18.89 -8.87
CA PRO A 37 -13.82 -18.84 -10.05
C PRO A 37 -12.59 -17.95 -9.78
N GLN A 38 -11.51 -18.17 -10.53
CA GLN A 38 -10.24 -17.47 -10.32
C GLN A 38 -10.40 -15.94 -10.36
N ALA A 39 -11.22 -15.41 -11.27
CA ALA A 39 -11.46 -13.97 -11.38
C ALA A 39 -11.99 -13.33 -10.08
N LEU A 40 -12.76 -14.06 -9.27
CA LEU A 40 -13.24 -13.59 -7.96
C LEU A 40 -12.22 -13.85 -6.85
N LYS A 41 -11.36 -14.86 -7.00
CA LYS A 41 -10.21 -15.03 -6.10
C LYS A 41 -9.20 -13.91 -6.24
N ASP A 42 -9.05 -13.35 -7.44
CA ASP A 42 -8.19 -12.18 -7.70
C ASP A 42 -8.72 -10.88 -7.07
N ASP A 43 -9.97 -10.89 -6.57
CA ASP A 43 -10.55 -9.83 -5.74
C ASP A 43 -10.30 -10.06 -4.23
N ILE A 44 -9.57 -11.12 -3.87
CA ILE A 44 -9.04 -11.34 -2.52
C ILE A 44 -7.55 -10.96 -2.54
N LEU A 45 -7.22 -9.85 -1.90
CA LEU A 45 -5.92 -9.18 -2.04
C LEU A 45 -5.10 -9.29 -0.75
N MET A 46 -3.78 -9.25 -0.85
CA MET A 46 -2.95 -9.03 0.33
C MET A 46 -3.12 -7.59 0.81
N ARG A 47 -3.29 -7.39 2.13
CA ARG A 47 -3.55 -6.06 2.70
C ARG A 47 -2.48 -5.05 2.30
N ASN A 48 -1.22 -5.45 2.33
CA ASN A 48 -0.09 -4.64 1.86
C ASN A 48 0.94 -5.53 1.15
N ALA A 49 2.01 -4.92 0.67
CA ALA A 49 3.13 -5.60 0.02
C ALA A 49 4.16 -6.18 1.03
N SER A 50 3.86 -6.17 2.33
CA SER A 50 4.80 -6.63 3.35
C SER A 50 4.92 -8.15 3.34
N LEU A 51 6.16 -8.65 3.35
CA LEU A 51 6.44 -10.10 3.36
C LEU A 51 6.05 -10.78 4.68
N ILE A 52 5.88 -10.01 5.76
CA ILE A 52 5.47 -10.54 7.07
C ILE A 52 3.97 -10.44 7.31
N ASP A 53 3.27 -9.55 6.61
CA ASP A 53 1.83 -9.35 6.76
C ASP A 53 1.08 -10.18 5.73
N THR A 54 0.58 -11.33 6.17
CA THR A 54 -0.14 -12.29 5.32
C THR A 54 -1.65 -12.12 5.35
N VAL A 55 -2.14 -10.99 5.89
CA VAL A 55 -3.57 -10.71 5.99
C VAL A 55 -4.16 -10.53 4.59
N LEU A 56 -5.18 -11.33 4.28
CA LEU A 56 -5.99 -11.17 3.08
C LEU A 56 -7.19 -10.27 3.38
N ILE A 57 -7.36 -9.22 2.58
CA ILE A 57 -8.58 -8.42 2.51
C ILE A 57 -9.48 -8.95 1.40
N VAL A 58 -10.78 -8.82 1.59
CA VAL A 58 -11.78 -9.26 0.61
C VAL A 58 -12.32 -8.05 -0.12
N GLY A 59 -12.31 -8.07 -1.45
CA GLY A 59 -12.97 -7.07 -2.26
C GLY A 59 -14.48 -7.31 -2.37
N PRO A 60 -15.23 -6.34 -2.90
CA PRO A 60 -16.69 -6.38 -2.91
C PRO A 60 -17.26 -7.47 -3.84
N ASP A 61 -16.55 -7.86 -4.90
CA ASP A 61 -17.05 -8.86 -5.86
C ASP A 61 -16.85 -10.28 -5.30
N ALA A 62 -15.71 -10.54 -4.67
CA ALA A 62 -15.49 -11.75 -3.88
C ALA A 62 -16.48 -11.85 -2.71
N ALA A 63 -16.65 -10.76 -1.95
CA ALA A 63 -17.57 -10.71 -0.82
C ALA A 63 -19.02 -11.01 -1.24
N ALA A 64 -19.47 -10.45 -2.38
CA ALA A 64 -20.81 -10.70 -2.90
C ALA A 64 -21.03 -12.17 -3.26
N ALA A 65 -20.05 -12.80 -3.92
CA ALA A 65 -20.14 -14.23 -4.27
C ALA A 65 -20.07 -15.15 -3.05
N ILE A 66 -19.23 -14.83 -2.06
CA ILE A 66 -19.17 -15.56 -0.78
C ILE A 66 -20.52 -15.46 -0.07
N LEU A 67 -21.14 -14.27 -0.04
CA LEU A 67 -22.43 -14.06 0.59
C LEU A 67 -23.56 -14.80 -0.15
N ALA A 68 -23.53 -14.83 -1.48
CA ALA A 68 -24.46 -15.64 -2.28
C ALA A 68 -24.31 -17.14 -1.95
N ALA A 69 -23.09 -17.65 -1.95
CA ALA A 69 -22.81 -19.05 -1.58
C ALA A 69 -23.25 -19.39 -0.14
N TYR A 70 -23.11 -18.45 0.78
CA TYR A 70 -23.64 -18.60 2.14
C TYR A 70 -25.16 -18.73 2.13
N ARG A 71 -25.87 -17.83 1.45
CA ARG A 71 -27.35 -17.83 1.36
C ARG A 71 -27.88 -19.12 0.73
N ASP A 72 -27.17 -19.66 -0.24
CA ASP A 72 -27.50 -20.91 -0.91
C ASP A 72 -27.08 -22.16 -0.11
N GLY A 73 -26.38 -22.00 1.02
CA GLY A 73 -25.96 -23.11 1.88
C GLY A 73 -24.75 -23.88 1.37
N TYR A 74 -24.00 -23.35 0.40
CA TYR A 74 -22.79 -23.98 -0.15
C TYR A 74 -21.55 -23.80 0.75
N LEU A 75 -21.58 -22.87 1.71
CA LEU A 75 -20.50 -22.75 2.68
C LEU A 75 -20.54 -23.87 3.73
N PRO A 76 -19.38 -24.35 4.22
CA PRO A 76 -19.33 -25.29 5.34
C PRO A 76 -20.00 -24.72 6.61
N MET A 77 -21.12 -25.32 7.02
CA MET A 77 -21.91 -24.91 8.19
C MET A 77 -21.66 -25.78 9.41
N GLN A 78 -21.89 -25.22 10.60
CA GLN A 78 -22.04 -25.97 11.83
C GLN A 78 -23.28 -26.87 11.75
N ARG A 79 -23.22 -28.04 12.41
CA ARG A 79 -24.33 -29.00 12.40
C ARG A 79 -25.64 -28.37 12.87
N GLY A 80 -26.68 -28.48 12.05
CA GLY A 80 -28.02 -27.97 12.36
C GLY A 80 -28.18 -26.45 12.21
N LYS A 81 -27.14 -25.73 11.80
CA LYS A 81 -27.25 -24.31 11.42
C LYS A 81 -27.65 -24.18 9.96
N VAL A 82 -28.41 -23.14 9.68
CA VAL A 82 -28.88 -22.76 8.34
C VAL A 82 -28.55 -21.28 8.11
N PRO A 83 -28.44 -20.83 6.85
CA PRO A 83 -28.22 -19.43 6.55
C PRO A 83 -29.32 -18.53 7.14
N VAL A 84 -28.90 -17.40 7.69
CA VAL A 84 -29.76 -16.36 8.28
C VAL A 84 -29.37 -14.97 7.75
N ALA A 85 -30.17 -13.95 8.04
CA ALA A 85 -29.88 -12.56 7.66
C ALA A 85 -28.49 -12.10 8.14
N THR A 86 -27.81 -11.32 7.30
CA THR A 86 -26.40 -10.94 7.46
C THR A 86 -26.22 -9.42 7.34
N PRO A 87 -26.84 -8.61 8.21
CA PRO A 87 -26.88 -7.15 8.06
C PRO A 87 -25.49 -6.51 7.96
N HIS A 88 -24.47 -7.07 8.62
CA HIS A 88 -23.10 -6.58 8.52
C HIS A 88 -22.44 -6.89 7.16
N ALA A 89 -22.68 -8.08 6.60
CA ALA A 89 -22.18 -8.42 5.26
C ALA A 89 -22.91 -7.60 4.18
N ASP A 90 -24.21 -7.35 4.38
CA ASP A 90 -25.01 -6.51 3.50
C ASP A 90 -24.54 -5.05 3.50
N ALA A 91 -24.35 -4.45 4.68
CA ALA A 91 -23.81 -3.10 4.81
C ALA A 91 -22.40 -2.95 4.23
N TYR A 92 -21.58 -4.01 4.27
CA TYR A 92 -20.28 -4.03 3.61
C TYR A 92 -20.41 -3.91 2.08
N LEU A 93 -21.39 -4.63 1.49
CA LEU A 93 -21.64 -4.61 0.04
C LEU A 93 -22.35 -3.33 -0.43
N GLU A 94 -23.05 -2.61 0.43
CA GLU A 94 -23.58 -1.27 0.10
C GLU A 94 -22.45 -0.30 -0.28
N ARG A 95 -21.25 -0.48 0.27
CA ARG A 95 -20.04 0.29 -0.06
C ARG A 95 -19.29 -0.23 -1.28
N ALA A 96 -19.80 -1.24 -1.98
CA ALA A 96 -19.10 -1.86 -3.11
C ALA A 96 -18.55 -0.87 -4.17
N PRO A 97 -19.26 0.20 -4.56
CA PRO A 97 -18.71 1.19 -5.50
C PRO A 97 -17.43 1.88 -4.98
N GLU A 98 -17.40 2.24 -3.69
CA GLU A 98 -16.24 2.86 -3.04
C GLU A 98 -15.06 1.88 -3.00
N LEU A 99 -15.33 0.65 -2.58
CA LEU A 99 -14.32 -0.40 -2.45
C LEU A 99 -13.72 -0.77 -3.81
N ARG A 100 -14.52 -0.82 -4.88
CA ARG A 100 -14.00 -1.04 -6.24
C ARG A 100 -13.08 0.11 -6.68
N ALA A 101 -13.43 1.35 -6.33
CA ALA A 101 -12.58 2.51 -6.64
C ALA A 101 -11.24 2.48 -5.88
N GLU A 102 -11.26 2.09 -4.60
CA GLU A 102 -10.04 1.88 -3.80
C GLU A 102 -9.13 0.79 -4.42
N ILE A 103 -9.69 -0.35 -4.86
CA ILE A 103 -8.93 -1.43 -5.52
C ILE A 103 -8.34 -0.94 -6.85
N ALA A 104 -9.14 -0.24 -7.66
CA ALA A 104 -8.69 0.29 -8.95
C ALA A 104 -7.54 1.29 -8.77
N GLU A 105 -7.65 2.17 -7.78
CA GLU A 105 -6.62 3.16 -7.45
C GLU A 105 -5.33 2.47 -6.96
N ARG A 106 -5.44 1.44 -6.14
CA ARG A 106 -4.29 0.63 -5.72
C ARG A 106 -3.61 -0.04 -6.91
N LYS A 107 -4.36 -0.74 -7.76
CA LYS A 107 -3.83 -1.41 -8.96
C LYS A 107 -3.16 -0.41 -9.91
N ARG A 108 -3.72 0.80 -10.04
CA ARG A 108 -3.10 1.88 -10.82
C ARG A 108 -1.75 2.27 -10.23
N ARG A 109 -1.65 2.50 -8.92
CA ARG A 109 -0.38 2.88 -8.27
C ARG A 109 0.68 1.79 -8.41
N GLU A 110 0.29 0.54 -8.21
CA GLU A 110 1.18 -0.62 -8.41
C GLU A 110 1.68 -0.70 -9.87
N ALA A 111 0.80 -0.46 -10.85
CA ALA A 111 1.19 -0.36 -12.25
C ALA A 111 2.09 0.84 -12.54
N ALA A 112 1.83 1.99 -11.89
CA ALA A 112 2.56 3.23 -12.10
C ALA A 112 4.04 3.15 -11.70
N ILE A 113 4.41 2.24 -10.79
CA ILE A 113 5.80 1.94 -10.45
C ILE A 113 6.58 1.46 -11.68
N LYS A 114 5.94 0.67 -12.55
CA LYS A 114 6.56 0.13 -13.78
C LYS A 114 6.28 0.99 -15.00
N ASP A 115 5.18 1.72 -14.99
CA ASP A 115 4.77 2.64 -16.05
C ASP A 115 4.55 4.06 -15.49
N PRO A 116 5.59 4.90 -15.50
CA PRO A 116 5.51 6.27 -14.98
C PRO A 116 4.45 7.14 -15.66
N SER A 117 3.93 6.77 -16.84
CA SER A 117 2.88 7.52 -17.52
C SER A 117 1.54 7.53 -16.77
N LEU A 118 1.35 6.57 -15.85
CA LEU A 118 0.16 6.46 -15.00
C LEU A 118 0.20 7.37 -13.76
N ILE A 119 1.34 8.02 -13.49
CA ILE A 119 1.50 8.94 -12.36
C ILE A 119 0.72 10.23 -12.62
N ARG A 120 -0.06 10.64 -11.63
CA ARG A 120 -0.78 11.92 -11.58
C ARG A 120 0.04 12.92 -10.76
N GLU A 121 -0.13 14.21 -11.00
CA GLU A 121 0.54 15.24 -10.18
C GLU A 121 0.16 15.12 -8.68
N SER A 122 -1.07 14.70 -8.39
CA SER A 122 -1.53 14.45 -7.02
C SER A 122 -0.78 13.31 -6.31
N ASP A 123 -0.11 12.42 -7.05
CA ASP A 123 0.67 11.34 -6.47
C ASP A 123 2.06 11.81 -6.00
N LEU A 124 2.52 13.00 -6.43
CA LEU A 124 3.88 13.49 -6.14
C LEU A 124 4.13 13.76 -4.65
N VAL A 125 3.07 13.86 -3.86
CA VAL A 125 3.13 13.97 -2.40
C VAL A 125 3.37 12.63 -1.70
N ASP A 126 3.15 11.51 -2.39
CA ASP A 126 3.40 10.15 -1.88
C ASP A 126 4.86 9.75 -2.16
N GLU A 127 5.74 10.12 -1.24
CA GLU A 127 7.19 9.92 -1.40
C GLU A 127 7.60 8.46 -1.58
N ASP A 128 6.87 7.50 -0.99
CA ASP A 128 7.16 6.07 -1.13
C ASP A 128 6.82 5.55 -2.52
N LEU A 129 5.69 6.01 -3.10
CA LEU A 129 5.33 5.70 -4.47
C LEU A 129 6.34 6.30 -5.45
N ILE A 130 6.65 7.59 -5.30
CA ILE A 130 7.58 8.28 -6.21
C ILE A 130 8.99 7.70 -6.12
N ASP A 131 9.47 7.36 -4.93
CA ASP A 131 10.79 6.73 -4.78
C ASP A 131 10.85 5.38 -5.51
N GLN A 132 9.82 4.55 -5.40
CA GLN A 132 9.73 3.28 -6.14
C GLN A 132 9.70 3.48 -7.65
N VAL A 133 8.99 4.49 -8.17
CA VAL A 133 8.98 4.84 -9.60
C VAL A 133 10.38 5.22 -10.07
N PHE A 134 11.08 6.08 -9.33
CA PHE A 134 12.45 6.47 -9.66
C PHE A 134 13.42 5.29 -9.60
N ILE A 135 13.30 4.42 -8.59
CA ILE A 135 14.13 3.23 -8.45
C ILE A 135 13.89 2.26 -9.62
N SER A 136 12.63 2.05 -9.99
CA SER A 136 12.23 1.21 -11.11
C SER A 136 12.79 1.72 -12.44
N ALA A 137 12.72 3.03 -12.69
CA ALA A 137 13.15 3.63 -13.95
C ALA A 137 14.66 3.92 -14.05
N LEU A 138 15.28 4.35 -12.96
CA LEU A 138 16.65 4.88 -12.95
C LEU A 138 17.61 4.09 -12.04
N GLY A 139 17.10 3.22 -11.16
CA GLY A 139 17.87 2.60 -10.09
C GLY A 139 18.07 3.52 -8.88
N LEU A 140 19.00 3.15 -7.99
CA LEU A 140 19.31 3.89 -6.75
C LEU A 140 20.17 5.14 -7.01
N LYS A 141 19.72 6.05 -7.88
CA LYS A 141 20.46 7.27 -8.23
C LYS A 141 19.56 8.51 -8.25
N ALA A 142 20.19 9.68 -8.19
CA ALA A 142 19.55 10.96 -8.44
C ALA A 142 19.24 11.13 -9.93
N GLY A 143 18.28 11.99 -10.25
CA GLY A 143 17.90 12.27 -11.64
C GLY A 143 16.61 13.07 -11.75
N THR A 144 16.24 13.40 -12.98
CA THR A 144 15.02 14.14 -13.31
C THR A 144 14.18 13.34 -14.29
N MET A 145 12.86 13.35 -14.09
CA MET A 145 11.90 12.74 -15.00
C MET A 145 10.59 13.51 -15.05
N THR A 146 9.85 13.35 -16.13
CA THR A 146 8.51 13.90 -16.27
C THR A 146 7.49 12.94 -15.65
N LEU A 147 6.77 13.39 -14.64
CA LEU A 147 5.72 12.65 -13.93
C LEU A 147 4.48 13.54 -13.82
N GLY A 148 3.29 13.02 -14.12
CA GLY A 148 2.06 13.82 -14.05
C GLY A 148 2.07 15.10 -14.89
N GLY A 149 2.89 15.15 -15.96
CA GLY A 149 3.05 16.32 -16.82
C GLY A 149 4.03 17.39 -16.30
N VAL A 150 4.64 17.20 -15.12
CA VAL A 150 5.63 18.14 -14.55
C VAL A 150 7.01 17.49 -14.44
N SER A 151 8.05 18.31 -14.46
CA SER A 151 9.44 17.86 -14.28
C SER A 151 9.74 17.69 -12.79
N VAL A 152 10.03 16.47 -12.37
CA VAL A 152 10.33 16.11 -10.98
C VAL A 152 11.79 15.70 -10.87
N THR A 153 12.51 16.26 -9.90
CA THR A 153 13.92 15.97 -9.64
C THR A 153 14.08 15.24 -8.32
N LYS A 154 14.69 14.05 -8.37
CA LYS A 154 15.14 13.28 -7.22
C LYS A 154 16.59 13.63 -6.90
N SER A 155 16.81 14.07 -5.67
CA SER A 155 18.12 14.35 -5.09
C SER A 155 18.41 13.39 -3.96
N LEU A 156 19.68 12.98 -3.83
CA LEU A 156 20.16 12.12 -2.76
C LEU A 156 21.21 12.87 -1.94
N ARG A 157 21.15 12.74 -0.61
CA ARG A 157 22.14 13.31 0.30
C ARG A 157 22.57 12.29 1.34
N SER A 158 23.87 12.09 1.48
CA SER A 158 24.46 11.23 2.50
C SER A 158 24.68 12.00 3.80
N TYR A 159 24.35 11.36 4.92
CA TYR A 159 24.55 11.87 6.28
C TYR A 159 25.37 10.84 7.08
N PRO A 160 26.69 11.02 7.24
CA PRO A 160 27.51 10.11 8.04
C PRO A 160 27.07 10.12 9.50
N SER A 161 27.17 8.98 10.18
CA SER A 161 26.91 8.92 11.63
C SER A 161 27.99 9.66 12.43
N ASN A 162 27.71 10.00 13.69
CA ASN A 162 28.72 10.63 14.58
C ASN A 162 30.04 9.85 14.62
N SER A 163 29.95 8.51 14.58
CA SER A 163 31.13 7.62 14.53
C SER A 163 31.78 7.51 13.14
N GLY A 164 31.07 7.90 12.07
CA GLY A 164 31.47 7.70 10.67
C GLY A 164 31.33 6.27 10.14
N LYS A 165 30.92 5.31 10.98
CA LYS A 165 30.85 3.88 10.60
C LYS A 165 29.63 3.52 9.75
N SER A 166 28.66 4.41 9.68
CA SER A 166 27.43 4.23 8.91
C SER A 166 27.04 5.55 8.26
N THR A 167 26.19 5.49 7.23
CA THR A 167 25.68 6.66 6.52
C THR A 167 24.18 6.49 6.31
N GLY A 168 23.41 7.44 6.83
CA GLY A 168 22.00 7.59 6.48
C GLY A 168 21.86 8.28 5.13
N TRP A 169 20.84 7.93 4.36
CA TRP A 169 20.55 8.57 3.07
C TRP A 169 19.24 9.32 3.12
N GLY A 170 19.29 10.62 2.81
CA GLY A 170 18.12 11.43 2.55
C GLY A 170 17.77 11.44 1.08
N VAL A 171 16.47 11.43 0.80
CA VAL A 171 15.90 11.51 -0.55
C VAL A 171 14.97 12.71 -0.58
N THR A 172 15.12 13.57 -1.57
CA THR A 172 14.23 14.72 -1.77
C THR A 172 13.75 14.75 -3.21
N PHE A 173 12.45 14.92 -3.39
CA PHE A 173 11.80 15.15 -4.67
C PHE A 173 11.38 16.61 -4.74
N SER A 174 11.76 17.32 -5.81
CA SER A 174 11.35 18.70 -6.04
C SER A 174 10.73 18.88 -7.42
N TRP A 175 9.68 19.69 -7.48
CA TRP A 175 8.98 20.00 -8.73
C TRP A 175 8.30 21.36 -8.66
N THR A 176 7.98 21.92 -9.82
CA THR A 176 7.05 23.04 -9.95
C THR A 176 5.73 22.46 -10.42
N GLY A 177 4.67 22.70 -9.67
CA GLY A 177 3.35 22.19 -10.02
C GLY A 177 2.79 22.86 -11.28
N SER A 178 1.71 22.30 -11.80
CA SER A 178 0.99 22.88 -12.95
C SER A 178 0.43 24.29 -12.66
N ASP A 179 0.27 24.63 -11.38
CA ASP A 179 -0.08 25.96 -10.88
C ASP A 179 1.11 26.93 -10.75
N GLY A 180 2.32 26.51 -11.11
CA GLY A 180 3.54 27.30 -11.00
C GLY A 180 4.16 27.33 -9.60
N VAL A 181 3.57 26.66 -8.61
CA VAL A 181 4.08 26.66 -7.23
C VAL A 181 5.14 25.57 -7.06
N GLN A 182 6.30 25.97 -6.54
CA GLN A 182 7.38 25.05 -6.22
C GLN A 182 7.02 24.21 -4.97
N ARG A 183 7.25 22.91 -5.06
CA ARG A 183 6.96 21.92 -4.01
C ARG A 183 8.13 20.97 -3.83
N SER A 184 8.18 20.35 -2.66
CA SER A 184 9.09 19.25 -2.38
C SER A 184 8.51 18.27 -1.39
N SER A 185 8.91 17.01 -1.50
CA SER A 185 8.63 15.90 -0.57
C SER A 185 9.91 15.09 -0.36
N GLY A 186 9.95 14.22 0.65
CA GLY A 186 11.11 13.37 0.86
C GLY A 186 11.38 13.02 2.32
N ARG A 187 12.32 12.10 2.49
CA ARG A 187 12.74 11.57 3.79
C ARG A 187 14.11 12.05 4.16
N THR A 188 14.23 12.50 5.40
CA THR A 188 15.50 12.82 6.04
C THR A 188 15.82 11.72 7.05
N PRO A 189 17.01 11.10 6.98
CA PRO A 189 17.38 10.04 7.91
C PRO A 189 17.72 10.65 9.29
N PRO A 190 17.62 9.88 10.39
CA PRO A 190 17.99 10.34 11.72
C PRO A 190 19.45 10.83 11.80
N GLU A 191 20.34 10.31 10.96
CA GLU A 191 21.73 10.75 10.90
C GLU A 191 21.88 12.22 10.51
N ALA A 192 20.88 12.84 9.87
CA ALA A 192 20.93 14.25 9.54
C ALA A 192 21.04 15.16 10.78
N ASP A 193 20.47 14.75 11.91
CA ASP A 193 20.47 15.52 13.15
C ASP A 193 21.74 15.32 13.99
N ASN A 194 22.66 14.47 13.52
CA ASN A 194 23.92 14.21 14.19
C ASN A 194 24.79 15.46 14.25
N ARG A 195 25.50 15.64 15.37
CA ARG A 195 26.44 16.75 15.60
C ARG A 195 27.45 16.92 14.45
N ARG A 196 27.89 15.80 13.87
CA ARG A 196 28.82 15.78 12.73
C ARG A 196 28.26 16.44 11.47
N ASN A 197 26.94 16.47 11.30
CA ASN A 197 26.24 17.01 10.13
C ASN A 197 25.59 18.37 10.41
N ASP A 198 25.84 18.94 11.59
CA ASP A 198 25.30 20.20 12.05
C ASP A 198 26.42 21.25 12.16
N GLU A 199 26.45 22.21 11.24
CA GLU A 199 27.50 23.22 11.16
C GLU A 199 27.62 24.05 12.45
N ASP A 200 26.50 24.30 13.14
CA ASP A 200 26.45 25.07 14.40
C ASP A 200 26.81 24.24 15.64
N ARG A 201 27.00 22.92 15.49
CA ARG A 201 27.42 22.04 16.59
C ARG A 201 28.68 21.23 16.25
N ASN A 202 29.24 21.40 15.05
CA ASN A 202 30.41 20.64 14.58
C ASN A 202 31.74 21.12 15.19
N TRP A 203 31.74 22.16 16.02
CA TRP A 203 32.95 22.65 16.68
C TRP A 203 33.59 21.54 17.55
N GLY A 204 34.82 21.13 17.19
CA GLY A 204 35.62 20.14 17.93
C GLY A 204 35.64 18.71 17.39
N LEU A 205 35.02 18.44 16.23
CA LEU A 205 35.36 17.27 15.41
C LEU A 205 36.31 17.76 14.32
N GLY A 206 37.62 17.53 14.47
CA GLY A 206 38.59 17.95 13.45
C GLY A 206 38.29 17.33 12.07
N PRO A 207 38.78 17.92 10.98
CA PRO A 207 38.69 17.33 9.64
C PRO A 207 39.63 16.11 9.57
N GLY A 208 39.25 14.98 10.17
CA GLY A 208 39.93 13.70 10.03
C GLY A 208 39.00 12.71 9.35
N GLY A 209 39.35 12.04 8.28
CA GLY A 209 40.50 12.00 7.39
C GLY A 209 40.05 11.15 6.19
N PHE A 210 40.72 11.31 5.06
CA PHE A 210 40.46 10.69 3.74
C PHE A 210 39.83 9.30 3.75
#